data_AF-A0AAT9GCL8-F1
#
_entry.id   AF-A0AAT9GCL8-F1
#
_cell.length_a   1.000
_cell.length_b   1.000
_cell.length_c   1.000
_cell.angle_alpha   90.00
_cell.angle_beta   90.00
_cell.angle_gamma   90.00
#
_symmetry.space_group_name_H-M   'P 1'
#
loop_
_entity.id
_entity.type
_entity.pdbx_description
1 polymer ?
#
loop_
_entity_poly.entity_id
_entity_poly.type
_entity_poly.pdbx_seq_one_letter_code
_entity_poly.pdbx_strand_id
1 'polypeptide(L)'
;MDYKNVERVLLTAVKEDDLHKASKELEIKRWCITYQTLLREWDRTIIPPFLKKVLEDETCWQIPIGDTSDQVRLNRYTVGRKLLTLKFEGGQKNLLDSSDRYRIACWCCFEEEIRSILKSLNQH
;
A
#
# COMPACT_ATOMS: atom_id res chain seq x y z
N MET A 1 5.74 5.14 -17.26
CA MET A 1 4.86 6.07 -16.53
C MET A 1 5.74 6.81 -15.52
N ASP A 2 5.71 8.14 -15.51
CA ASP A 2 6.44 8.96 -14.53
C ASP A 2 5.91 8.65 -13.11
N TYR A 3 6.78 8.63 -12.11
CA TYR A 3 6.42 8.50 -10.69
C TYR A 3 5.26 9.45 -10.32
N LYS A 4 5.24 10.64 -10.90
CA LYS A 4 4.17 11.63 -10.72
C LYS A 4 2.78 11.14 -11.18
N ASN A 5 2.70 10.23 -12.14
CA ASN A 5 1.43 9.66 -12.58
C ASN A 5 0.88 8.64 -11.58
N VAL A 6 1.75 7.82 -10.96
CA VAL A 6 1.33 6.90 -9.90
C VAL A 6 0.80 7.70 -8.72
N GLU A 7 1.55 8.71 -8.26
CA GLU A 7 1.11 9.62 -7.20
C GLU A 7 -0.27 10.23 -7.53
N ARG A 8 -0.45 10.75 -8.76
CA ARG A 8 -1.72 11.31 -9.20
C ARG A 8 -2.87 10.30 -9.14
N VAL A 9 -2.66 9.06 -9.56
CA VAL A 9 -3.69 8.01 -9.47
C VAL A 9 -4.04 7.74 -8.00
N LEU A 10 -3.06 7.66 -7.12
CA LEU A 10 -3.30 7.37 -5.70
C LEU A 10 -4.00 8.53 -4.97
N LEU A 11 -3.70 9.77 -5.32
CA LEU A 11 -4.39 10.94 -4.75
C LEU A 11 -5.90 10.92 -5.05
N THR A 12 -6.33 10.32 -6.17
CA THR A 12 -7.77 10.16 -6.46
C THR A 12 -8.50 9.14 -5.55
N ALA A 13 -7.80 8.45 -4.65
CA ALA A 13 -8.41 7.62 -3.61
C ALA A 13 -9.09 8.45 -2.52
N VAL A 14 -8.66 9.70 -2.34
CA VAL A 14 -9.20 10.61 -1.31
C VAL A 14 -10.32 11.43 -1.94
N LYS A 15 -11.50 11.40 -1.34
CA LYS A 15 -12.66 12.14 -1.85
C LYS A 15 -12.50 13.64 -1.62
N GLU A 16 -13.13 14.44 -2.46
CA GLU A 16 -13.10 15.91 -2.36
C GLU A 16 -13.74 16.42 -1.07
N ASP A 17 -14.76 15.72 -0.57
CA ASP A 17 -15.52 16.04 0.66
C ASP A 17 -14.96 15.38 1.93
N ASP A 18 -13.79 14.72 1.85
CA ASP A 18 -13.16 14.09 3.01
C ASP A 18 -12.66 15.13 4.02
N LEU A 19 -13.12 15.03 5.26
CA LEU A 19 -12.77 15.95 6.36
C LEU A 19 -11.24 16.03 6.59
N HIS A 20 -10.52 14.96 6.29
CA HIS A 20 -9.08 14.82 6.51
C HIS A 20 -8.29 14.82 5.20
N LYS A 21 -8.88 15.32 4.10
CA LYS A 21 -8.30 15.26 2.75
C LYS A 21 -6.83 15.68 2.70
N ALA A 22 -6.51 16.85 3.25
CA ALA A 22 -5.15 17.39 3.21
C ALA A 22 -4.12 16.47 3.89
N SER A 23 -4.48 15.90 5.06
CA SER A 23 -3.61 14.99 5.80
C SER A 23 -3.47 13.64 5.09
N LYS A 24 -4.56 13.08 4.55
CA LYS A 24 -4.53 11.85 3.75
C LYS A 24 -3.66 12.01 2.50
N GLU A 25 -3.82 13.10 1.75
CA GLU A 25 -2.99 13.39 0.58
C GLU A 25 -1.51 13.54 0.93
N LEU A 26 -1.20 14.23 2.04
CA LEU A 26 0.18 14.38 2.50
C LEU A 26 0.82 13.03 2.85
N GLU A 27 0.09 12.15 3.52
CA GLU A 27 0.56 10.80 3.85
C GLU A 27 0.76 9.95 2.58
N ILE A 28 -0.12 10.06 1.57
CA ILE A 28 0.07 9.41 0.26
C ILE A 28 1.33 9.92 -0.42
N LYS A 29 1.58 11.23 -0.43
CA LYS A 29 2.80 11.82 -1.01
C LYS A 29 4.05 11.31 -0.32
N ARG A 30 4.07 11.32 1.02
CA ARG A 30 5.19 10.79 1.83
C ARG A 30 5.44 9.31 1.55
N TRP A 31 4.37 8.54 1.46
CA TRP A 31 4.42 7.12 1.12
C TRP A 31 5.02 6.91 -0.27
N CYS A 32 4.54 7.63 -1.28
CA CYS A 32 5.06 7.56 -2.64
C CYS A 32 6.56 7.89 -2.70
N ILE A 33 7.01 8.95 -2.01
CA ILE A 33 8.43 9.31 -1.93
C ILE A 33 9.25 8.18 -1.30
N THR A 34 8.78 7.64 -0.17
CA THR A 34 9.52 6.61 0.57
C THR A 34 9.67 5.31 -0.24
N TYR A 35 8.64 4.93 -0.99
CA TYR A 35 8.63 3.69 -1.79
C TYR A 35 8.83 3.92 -3.28
N GLN A 36 9.41 5.06 -3.66
CA GLN A 36 9.56 5.43 -5.06
C GLN A 36 10.27 4.35 -5.88
N THR A 37 11.32 3.73 -5.35
CA THR A 37 12.05 2.65 -6.04
C THR A 37 11.15 1.43 -6.28
N LEU A 38 10.44 0.98 -5.24
CA LEU A 38 9.51 -0.15 -5.33
C LEU A 38 8.38 0.12 -6.33
N LEU A 39 7.76 1.30 -6.24
CA LEU A 39 6.69 1.74 -7.15
C LEU A 39 7.16 1.87 -8.61
N ARG A 40 8.46 2.14 -8.84
CA ARG A 40 9.03 2.20 -10.20
C ARG A 40 9.20 0.82 -10.83
N GLU A 41 9.47 -0.19 -10.02
CA GLU A 41 9.69 -1.58 -10.42
C GLU A 41 8.38 -2.34 -10.62
N TRP A 42 7.33 -1.99 -9.87
CA TRP A 42 6.00 -2.58 -10.01
C TRP A 42 5.34 -2.32 -11.36
N ASP A 43 4.49 -3.26 -11.78
CA ASP A 43 3.68 -3.12 -12.99
C ASP A 43 2.79 -1.87 -12.87
N ARG A 44 3.10 -0.90 -13.71
CA ARG A 44 2.53 0.45 -13.70
C ARG A 44 1.10 0.51 -14.22
N THR A 45 0.62 -0.56 -14.84
CA THR A 45 -0.75 -0.68 -15.35
C THR A 45 -1.65 -1.39 -14.34
N ILE A 46 -1.08 -2.37 -13.64
CA ILE A 46 -1.84 -3.24 -12.75
C ILE A 46 -1.87 -2.66 -11.33
N ILE A 47 -0.73 -2.29 -10.77
CA ILE A 47 -0.61 -2.03 -9.33
C ILE A 47 -1.27 -0.71 -8.86
N PRO A 48 -1.17 0.43 -9.56
CA PRO A 48 -1.75 1.69 -9.08
C PRO A 48 -3.27 1.63 -8.83
N PRO A 49 -4.10 1.01 -9.69
CA PRO A 49 -5.52 0.78 -9.38
C PRO A 49 -5.78 -0.02 -8.11
N PHE A 50 -4.96 -1.02 -7.77
CA PHE A 50 -5.13 -1.79 -6.53
C PHE A 50 -4.71 -0.99 -5.31
N LEU A 51 -3.59 -0.26 -5.40
CA LEU A 51 -3.16 0.64 -4.34
C LEU A 51 -4.23 1.71 -4.07
N LYS A 52 -4.84 2.27 -5.11
CA LYS A 52 -5.99 3.17 -4.99
C LYS A 52 -7.13 2.51 -4.18
N LYS A 53 -7.54 1.29 -4.54
CA LYS A 53 -8.58 0.55 -3.80
C LYS A 53 -8.22 0.30 -2.33
N VAL A 54 -6.94 0.06 -2.02
CA VAL A 54 -6.47 -0.08 -0.63
C VAL A 54 -6.58 1.26 0.12
N LEU A 55 -6.23 2.37 -0.53
CA LEU A 55 -6.27 3.70 0.08
C LEU A 55 -7.69 4.27 0.22
N GLU A 56 -8.64 3.79 -0.58
CA GLU A 56 -10.08 4.09 -0.44
C GLU A 56 -10.71 3.43 0.79
N ASP A 57 -10.03 2.46 1.42
CA ASP A 57 -10.52 1.76 2.59
C ASP A 57 -10.21 2.57 3.87
N GLU A 58 -11.26 2.99 4.58
CA GLU A 58 -11.13 3.76 5.83
C GLU A 58 -10.34 3.01 6.92
N THR A 59 -10.29 1.68 6.90
CA THR A 59 -9.47 0.88 7.85
C THR A 59 -7.96 1.07 7.64
N CYS A 60 -7.54 1.58 6.49
CA CYS A 60 -6.15 1.95 6.20
C CYS A 60 -5.76 3.29 6.81
N TRP A 61 -6.69 4.01 7.44
CA TRP A 61 -6.44 5.31 8.04
C TRP A 61 -6.57 5.23 9.56
N GLN A 62 -5.55 5.68 10.26
CA GLN A 62 -5.57 5.88 11.71
C GLN A 62 -5.96 7.31 11.99
N ILE A 63 -7.17 7.48 12.50
CA ILE A 63 -7.69 8.76 12.99
C ILE A 63 -7.44 8.78 14.50
N PRO A 64 -6.59 9.69 15.02
CA PRO A 64 -6.35 9.80 16.45
C PRO A 64 -7.66 10.10 17.21
N ILE A 65 -7.82 9.52 18.39
CA ILE A 65 -8.95 9.80 19.28
C ILE A 65 -8.57 11.03 20.12
N GLY A 66 -9.25 12.17 19.89
CA GLY A 66 -9.03 13.44 20.59
C GLY A 66 -9.05 14.65 19.64
N ASP A 67 -8.97 15.87 20.19
CA ASP A 67 -9.10 17.16 19.48
C ASP A 67 -8.04 17.47 18.40
N THR A 68 -7.19 16.50 18.02
CA THR A 68 -6.20 16.66 16.95
C THR A 68 -6.69 15.99 15.66
N SER A 69 -7.83 16.48 15.16
CA SER A 69 -8.42 16.06 13.87
C SER A 69 -7.46 16.21 12.67
N ASP A 70 -6.36 16.94 12.82
CA ASP A 70 -5.38 17.18 11.75
C ASP A 70 -4.34 16.05 11.56
N GLN A 71 -4.30 15.04 12.43
CA GLN A 71 -3.22 14.04 12.43
C GLN A 71 -3.62 12.65 11.92
N VAL A 72 -4.49 12.57 10.90
CA VAL A 72 -4.74 11.28 10.23
C VAL A 72 -3.43 10.73 9.67
N ARG A 73 -3.16 9.45 9.96
CA ARG A 73 -1.97 8.73 9.50
C ARG A 73 -2.35 7.50 8.70
N LEU A 74 -1.49 7.13 7.76
CA LEU A 74 -1.66 5.87 7.06
C LEU A 74 -1.31 4.70 8.01
N ASN A 75 -2.26 3.79 8.21
CA ASN A 75 -2.04 2.54 8.95
C ASN A 75 -1.20 1.59 8.09
N ARG A 76 0.13 1.73 8.19
CA ARG A 76 1.09 0.95 7.40
C ARG A 76 0.93 -0.55 7.59
N TYR A 77 0.56 -0.99 8.80
CA TYR A 77 0.28 -2.39 9.09
C TYR A 77 -0.91 -2.88 8.26
N THR A 78 -2.07 -2.21 8.34
CA THR A 78 -3.26 -2.61 7.57
C THR A 78 -3.01 -2.56 6.07
N VAL A 79 -2.34 -1.52 5.57
CA VAL A 79 -1.96 -1.41 4.16
C VAL A 79 -1.08 -2.60 3.76
N GLY A 80 0.00 -2.86 4.48
CA GLY A 80 0.90 -3.97 4.18
C GLY A 80 0.19 -5.32 4.15
N ARG A 81 -0.69 -5.58 5.13
CA ARG A 81 -1.48 -6.82 5.17
C ARG A 81 -2.38 -6.96 3.96
N LYS A 82 -3.09 -5.89 3.58
CA LYS A 82 -3.94 -5.89 2.38
C LYS A 82 -3.10 -6.18 1.13
N LEU A 83 -1.95 -5.53 0.97
CA LEU A 83 -1.04 -5.76 -0.17
C LEU A 83 -0.57 -7.21 -0.26
N LEU A 84 -0.20 -7.83 0.86
CA LEU A 84 0.24 -9.23 0.87
C LEU A 84 -0.85 -10.23 0.54
N THR A 85 -2.11 -9.86 0.75
CA THR A 85 -3.29 -10.68 0.46
C THR A 85 -3.92 -10.40 -0.91
N LEU A 86 -3.37 -9.46 -1.69
CA LEU A 86 -3.88 -9.13 -3.02
C LEU A 86 -3.72 -10.33 -3.97
N LYS A 87 -4.82 -10.66 -4.65
CA LYS A 87 -4.89 -11.71 -5.67
C LYS A 87 -5.47 -11.17 -6.96
N PHE A 88 -5.12 -11.79 -8.09
CA PHE A 88 -5.83 -11.57 -9.34
C PHE A 88 -7.31 -11.98 -9.21
N GLU A 89 -8.17 -11.41 -10.06
CA GLU A 89 -9.56 -11.85 -10.18
C GLU A 89 -9.60 -13.37 -10.45
N GLY A 90 -10.38 -14.10 -9.64
CA GLY A 90 -10.39 -15.56 -9.62
C GLY A 90 -9.56 -16.20 -8.48
N GLY A 91 -8.80 -15.43 -7.70
CA GLY A 91 -8.29 -15.84 -6.38
C GLY A 91 -7.19 -16.91 -6.37
N GLN A 92 -6.70 -17.34 -7.54
CA GLN A 92 -5.72 -18.42 -7.65
C GLN A 92 -4.26 -17.97 -7.51
N LYS A 93 -3.92 -16.75 -7.94
CA LYS A 93 -2.53 -16.25 -7.91
C LYS A 93 -2.44 -14.90 -7.20
N ASN A 94 -1.41 -14.75 -6.37
CA ASN A 94 -1.08 -13.47 -5.77
C ASN A 94 -0.74 -12.45 -6.86
N LEU A 95 -1.18 -11.21 -6.66
CA LEU A 95 -0.93 -10.13 -7.60
C LEU A 95 0.56 -9.78 -7.67
N LEU A 96 1.21 -9.83 -6.51
CA LEU A 96 2.62 -9.56 -6.32
C LEU A 96 3.41 -10.86 -6.35
N ASP A 97 4.60 -10.83 -6.96
CA ASP A 97 5.52 -11.97 -6.93
C ASP A 97 6.15 -12.16 -5.54
N SER A 98 6.94 -13.23 -5.38
CA SER A 98 7.57 -13.54 -4.09
C SER A 98 8.57 -12.48 -3.64
N SER A 99 9.27 -11.80 -4.56
CA SER A 99 10.24 -10.75 -4.25
C SER A 99 9.55 -9.49 -3.73
N ASP A 100 8.48 -9.06 -4.40
CA ASP A 100 7.67 -7.91 -4.01
C ASP A 100 6.96 -8.15 -2.68
N ARG A 101 6.39 -9.35 -2.50
CA ARG A 101 5.79 -9.76 -1.22
C ARG A 101 6.83 -9.79 -0.10
N TYR A 102 8.03 -10.29 -0.37
CA TYR A 102 9.12 -10.29 0.62
C TYR A 102 9.48 -8.87 1.05
N ARG A 103 9.65 -7.94 0.10
CA ARG A 103 9.97 -6.54 0.38
C ARG A 103 8.90 -5.85 1.21
N ILE A 104 7.62 -6.05 0.89
CA ILE A 104 6.51 -5.52 1.70
C ILE A 104 6.54 -6.12 3.11
N ALA A 105 6.72 -7.44 3.23
CA ALA A 105 6.76 -8.11 4.52
C ALA A 105 7.91 -7.60 5.40
N CYS A 106 9.12 -7.45 4.85
CA CYS A 106 10.25 -6.84 5.55
C CYS A 106 9.96 -5.42 5.99
N TRP A 107 9.39 -4.60 5.11
CA TRP A 107 9.09 -3.22 5.41
C TRP A 107 8.04 -3.07 6.52
N CYS A 108 7.03 -3.93 6.53
CA CYS A 108 5.99 -3.92 7.55
C CYS A 108 6.33 -4.77 8.79
N CYS A 109 7.57 -5.30 8.87
CA CYS A 109 8.04 -6.17 9.95
C CYS A 109 7.14 -7.41 10.20
N PHE A 110 6.61 -7.99 9.13
CA PHE A 110 5.77 -9.19 9.19
C PHE A 110 6.62 -10.46 9.24
N GLU A 111 7.20 -10.76 10.41
CA GLU A 111 8.16 -11.85 10.59
C GLU A 111 7.65 -13.21 10.09
N GLU A 112 6.38 -13.54 10.33
CA GLU A 112 5.81 -14.82 9.91
C GLU A 112 5.67 -14.91 8.39
N GLU A 113 5.26 -13.83 7.73
CA GLU A 113 5.21 -13.74 6.27
C GLU A 113 6.60 -13.79 5.65
N ILE A 114 7.59 -13.12 6.25
CA ILE A 114 9.00 -13.20 5.84
C ILE A 114 9.46 -14.67 5.87
N ARG A 115 9.25 -15.36 6.99
CA ARG A 115 9.62 -16.78 7.16
C ARG A 115 8.89 -17.68 6.15
N SER A 116 7.60 -17.44 5.94
CA SER A 116 6.78 -18.21 5.00
C SER A 116 7.29 -18.05 3.56
N ILE A 117 7.58 -16.81 3.13
CA ILE A 117 8.08 -16.52 1.78
C ILE A 117 9.46 -17.15 1.57
N LEU A 118 10.39 -17.00 2.53
CA LEU A 118 11.73 -17.61 2.43
C LEU A 118 11.66 -19.14 2.34
N LYS A 119 10.79 -19.80 3.11
CA LYS A 119 10.59 -21.25 3.02
C LYS A 119 10.11 -21.66 1.62
N SER A 120 9.20 -20.90 1.02
CA SER A 120 8.69 -21.20 -0.33
C SER A 120 9.76 -21.02 -1.42
N LEU A 121 10.74 -20.14 -1.21
CA LEU A 121 11.85 -19.91 -2.14
C LEU A 121 12.93 -21.01 -2.05
N ASN A 122 13.13 -21.61 -0.88
CA ASN A 122 14.12 -22.66 -0.64
C ASN A 122 13.67 -24.08 -1.05
N GLN A 123 12.46 -24.23 -1.61
CA GLN A 123 11.91 -25.53 -2.06
C GLN A 123 12.10 -25.79 -3.57
N HIS A 124 12.87 -24.94 -4.25
CA HIS A 124 13.27 -25.05 -5.65
C HIS A 124 14.79 -24.98 -5.77
#